data_AF-A0A7R9FHN7-F1
#
_entry.id   AF-A0A7R9FHN7-F1
#
_cell.length_a   1.000
_cell.length_b   1.000
_cell.length_c   1.000
_cell.angle_alpha   90.00
_cell.angle_beta   90.00
_cell.angle_gamma   90.00
#
_symmetry.space_group_name_H-M   'P 1'
#
loop_
_entity.id
_entity.type
_entity.pdbx_description
1 polymer ?
#
loop_
_entity_poly.entity_id
_entity_poly.type
_entity_poly.pdbx_seq_one_letter_code
_entity_poly.pdbx_strand_id
1 'polypeptide(L)'
;MVFFGTVNILKISGARISIVKASFTTSSVRSIDLYWRKRNGLCANPNGFGPLTNLPDFSYKDGRKTPLGVGQQARLLKQREFAKTVVKFCKEMDFAVERHNRLQKEEEQNCQRILDSKLKPKGKQWLETGSK
;
A
#
# COMPACT_ATOMS: atom_id res chain seq x y z
N MET A 1 -7.99 -8.89 -64.37
CA MET A 1 -7.21 -10.06 -64.81
C MET A 1 -6.02 -10.17 -63.83
N VAL A 2 -6.21 -10.88 -62.70
CA VAL A 2 -5.51 -12.13 -62.27
C VAL A 2 -3.97 -11.99 -62.24
N PHE A 3 -3.20 -12.32 -61.19
CA PHE A 3 -3.31 -13.35 -60.16
C PHE A 3 -2.57 -12.97 -58.85
N PHE A 4 -2.95 -13.71 -57.81
CA PHE A 4 -2.41 -13.88 -56.46
C PHE A 4 -0.89 -14.11 -56.34
N GLY A 5 -0.33 -13.69 -55.20
CA GLY A 5 0.94 -14.17 -54.64
C GLY A 5 0.91 -14.10 -53.11
N THR A 6 1.18 -15.23 -52.47
CA THR A 6 0.97 -15.57 -51.05
C THR A 6 2.02 -15.03 -50.06
N VAL A 7 1.51 -14.62 -48.88
CA VAL A 7 1.98 -14.80 -47.49
C VAL A 7 3.50 -14.91 -47.21
N ASN A 8 4.02 -14.04 -46.33
CA ASN A 8 4.83 -14.52 -45.20
C ASN A 8 4.82 -13.54 -44.02
N ILE A 9 4.39 -14.06 -42.87
CA ILE A 9 4.33 -13.42 -41.57
C ILE A 9 5.72 -13.56 -40.93
N LEU A 10 6.41 -12.45 -40.65
CA LEU A 10 7.48 -12.43 -39.66
C LEU A 10 7.19 -11.34 -38.63
N LYS A 11 6.66 -11.82 -37.50
CA LYS A 11 6.40 -11.07 -36.28
C LYS A 11 7.74 -10.75 -35.64
N ILE A 12 8.31 -9.57 -35.93
CA ILE A 12 9.54 -9.11 -35.26
C ILE A 12 9.13 -8.58 -33.89
N SER A 13 9.28 -9.43 -32.88
CA SER A 13 9.17 -9.10 -31.46
C SER A 13 10.08 -7.92 -31.11
N GLY A 14 9.55 -6.97 -30.35
CA GLY A 14 10.19 -5.70 -30.00
C GLY A 14 11.62 -5.85 -29.48
N ALA A 15 12.58 -5.43 -30.29
CA ALA A 15 13.92 -5.10 -29.83
C ALA A 15 13.88 -3.66 -29.27
N ARG A 16 14.10 -3.51 -27.96
CA ARG A 16 14.39 -2.21 -27.37
C ARG A 16 15.77 -1.77 -27.83
N ILE A 17 15.83 -0.87 -28.80
CA ILE A 17 17.07 -0.20 -29.20
C ILE A 17 17.44 0.76 -28.07
N SER A 18 18.50 0.44 -27.34
CA SER A 18 19.13 1.39 -26.41
C SER A 18 20.29 2.06 -27.16
N ILE A 19 20.15 3.37 -27.40
CA ILE A 19 21.22 4.18 -27.98
C ILE A 19 22.27 4.38 -26.90
N VAL A 20 23.37 3.63 -26.98
CA VAL A 20 24.53 3.83 -26.12
C VAL A 20 25.36 4.98 -26.70
N LYS A 21 25.30 6.16 -26.08
CA LYS A 21 26.30 7.20 -26.32
C LYS A 21 27.62 6.73 -25.72
N ALA A 22 28.61 6.46 -26.58
CA ALA A 22 29.96 6.11 -26.16
C ALA A 22 30.66 7.34 -25.57
N SER A 23 30.51 7.55 -24.27
CA SER A 23 31.41 8.36 -23.46
C SER A 23 32.33 7.39 -22.73
N PHE A 24 33.62 7.40 -23.04
CA PHE A 24 34.60 6.60 -22.31
C PHE A 24 34.78 7.18 -20.90
N THR A 25 34.04 6.65 -19.92
CA THR A 25 34.26 6.87 -18.50
C THR A 25 35.08 5.70 -17.93
N THR A 26 36.21 6.01 -17.29
CA THR A 26 37.13 5.04 -16.68
C THR A 26 36.66 4.48 -15.33
N SER A 27 35.47 4.88 -14.86
CA SER A 27 34.89 4.36 -13.63
C SER A 27 34.22 3.02 -13.88
N SER A 28 34.64 1.98 -13.13
CA SER A 28 33.92 0.71 -13.13
C SER A 28 32.45 0.96 -12.77
N VAL A 29 31.50 0.55 -13.61
CA VAL A 29 30.09 0.50 -13.22
C VAL A 29 30.00 -0.48 -12.06
N ARG A 30 29.93 0.01 -10.83
CA ARG A 30 29.61 -0.84 -9.67
C ARG A 30 28.15 -1.26 -9.82
N SER A 31 27.92 -2.40 -10.45
CA SER A 31 26.62 -3.06 -10.45
C SER A 31 26.35 -3.64 -9.06
N ILE A 32 25.78 -2.81 -8.18
CA ILE A 32 25.24 -3.31 -6.93
C ILE A 32 24.04 -4.20 -7.28
N ASP A 33 24.05 -5.46 -6.84
CA ASP A 33 22.89 -6.34 -7.02
C ASP A 33 21.73 -5.88 -6.13
N LEU A 34 20.83 -5.09 -6.73
CA LEU A 34 19.63 -4.57 -6.09
C LEU A 34 18.61 -5.68 -5.82
N TYR A 35 18.57 -6.74 -6.63
CA TYR A 35 17.64 -7.84 -6.45
C TYR A 35 18.01 -8.69 -5.24
N TRP A 36 19.31 -9.00 -5.08
CA TRP A 36 19.79 -9.64 -3.86
C TRP A 36 19.47 -8.81 -2.62
N ARG A 37 19.70 -7.48 -2.65
CA ARG A 37 19.36 -6.60 -1.51
C ARG A 37 17.87 -6.65 -1.18
N LYS A 38 17.00 -6.48 -2.18
CA LYS A 38 15.55 -6.53 -1.99
C LYS A 38 15.08 -7.87 -1.45
N ARG A 39 15.63 -8.99 -1.97
CA ARG A 39 15.32 -10.34 -1.47
C ARG A 39 15.73 -10.54 0.00
N ASN A 40 16.77 -9.86 0.44
CA ASN A 40 17.22 -9.87 1.84
C ASN A 40 16.58 -8.76 2.69
N GLY A 41 15.55 -8.06 2.19
CA GLY A 41 14.87 -7.00 2.95
C GLY A 41 15.72 -5.74 3.18
N LEU A 42 16.80 -5.56 2.43
CA LEU A 42 17.68 -4.38 2.51
C LEU A 42 17.19 -3.26 1.58
N CYS A 43 17.52 -2.03 1.93
CA CYS A 43 17.26 -0.88 1.07
C CYS A 43 18.06 -0.98 -0.25
N ALA A 44 17.44 -0.55 -1.35
CA ALA A 44 18.07 -0.53 -2.68
C ALA A 44 19.31 0.37 -2.71
N ASN A 45 19.19 1.59 -2.18
CA ASN A 45 20.33 2.45 -1.94
C ASN A 45 21.01 2.05 -0.61
N PRO A 46 22.28 1.61 -0.61
CA PRO A 46 23.00 1.27 0.62
C PRO A 46 23.12 2.44 1.60
N ASN A 47 23.13 3.67 1.10
CA ASN A 47 23.23 4.90 1.91
C ASN A 47 21.85 5.45 2.32
N GLY A 48 20.77 4.74 1.99
CA GLY A 48 19.41 5.19 2.29
C GLY A 48 19.05 5.01 3.75
N PHE A 49 19.15 3.77 4.22
CA PHE A 49 18.83 3.39 5.60
C PHE A 49 19.59 2.11 5.96
N GLY A 50 20.12 2.07 7.17
CA GLY A 50 20.91 0.94 7.66
C GLY A 50 21.93 1.37 8.72
N PRO A 51 22.72 0.41 9.25
CA PRO A 51 23.72 0.70 10.27
C PRO A 51 24.75 1.73 9.79
N LEU A 52 25.11 1.69 8.50
CA LEU A 52 26.05 2.64 7.89
C LEU A 52 25.61 4.11 8.00
N THR A 53 24.30 4.39 8.01
CA THR A 53 23.77 5.77 7.99
C THR A 53 23.16 6.18 9.34
N ASN A 54 22.68 5.20 10.11
CA ASN A 54 22.00 5.45 11.38
C ASN A 54 22.95 5.51 12.58
N LEU A 55 24.09 4.81 12.52
CA LEU A 55 25.08 4.84 13.58
C LEU A 55 25.93 6.13 13.50
N PRO A 56 26.48 6.59 14.63
CA PRO A 56 27.40 7.73 14.63
C PRO A 56 28.74 7.33 14.01
N ASP A 57 29.33 8.26 13.24
CA ASP A 57 30.63 8.04 12.58
C ASP A 57 31.81 8.00 13.58
N PHE A 58 31.64 8.61 14.76
CA PHE A 58 32.65 8.63 15.82
C PHE A 58 32.01 8.54 17.20
N SER A 59 32.83 8.22 18.21
CA SER A 59 32.44 8.23 19.62
C SER A 59 33.53 8.90 20.47
N TYR A 60 33.14 9.52 21.57
CA TYR A 60 34.09 10.10 22.52
C TYR A 60 34.75 9.00 23.33
N LYS A 61 36.06 9.09 23.57
CA LYS A 61 36.80 8.14 24.43
C LYS A 61 36.23 8.07 25.85
N ASP A 62 35.68 9.18 26.33
CA ASP A 62 35.03 9.30 27.64
C ASP A 62 33.66 8.58 27.72
N GLY A 63 33.17 8.00 26.63
CA GLY A 63 31.87 7.33 26.56
C GLY A 63 30.66 8.28 26.47
N ARG A 64 30.89 9.58 26.29
CA ARG A 64 29.81 10.55 26.03
C ARG A 64 29.09 10.18 24.74
N LYS A 65 27.76 10.39 24.72
CA LYS A 65 26.95 10.16 23.53
C LYS A 65 27.29 11.17 22.45
N THR A 66 27.40 10.70 21.21
CA THR A 66 27.62 11.55 20.05
C THR A 66 26.38 12.41 19.80
N PRO A 67 26.52 13.73 19.64
CA PRO A 67 25.38 14.58 19.28
C PRO A 67 24.82 14.17 17.91
N LEU A 68 23.51 14.29 17.73
CA LEU A 68 22.85 13.93 16.48
C LEU A 68 23.20 14.90 15.36
N GLY A 69 23.54 14.36 14.19
CA GLY A 69 23.69 15.17 12.98
C GLY A 69 22.34 15.70 12.48
N VAL A 70 22.35 16.87 11.82
CA VAL A 70 21.13 17.51 11.27
C VAL A 70 20.35 16.55 10.36
N GLY A 71 21.04 15.80 9.50
CA GLY A 71 20.41 14.82 8.61
C GLY A 71 19.78 13.63 9.36
N GLN A 72 20.40 13.17 10.45
CA GLN A 72 19.83 12.11 11.30
C GLN A 72 18.58 12.62 12.02
N GLN A 73 18.65 13.83 12.57
CA GLN A 73 17.52 14.47 13.23
C GLN A 73 16.32 14.65 12.28
N ALA A 74 16.56 15.15 11.06
CA ALA A 74 15.52 15.33 10.05
C ALA A 74 14.85 13.99 9.68
N ARG A 75 15.62 12.90 9.55
CA ARG A 75 15.07 11.56 9.28
C ARG A 75 14.20 11.06 10.43
N LEU A 76 14.64 11.24 11.68
CA LEU A 76 13.87 10.84 12.86
C LEU A 76 12.55 11.60 12.96
N LEU A 77 12.57 12.92 12.75
CA LEU A 77 11.34 13.74 12.74
C LEU A 77 10.39 13.27 11.64
N LYS A 78 10.91 13.03 10.43
CA LYS A 78 10.11 12.52 9.31
C LYS A 78 9.46 11.17 9.64
N GLN A 79 10.22 10.24 10.23
CA GLN A 79 9.70 8.94 10.66
C GLN A 79 8.62 9.07 11.74
N ARG A 80 8.80 10.01 12.69
CA ARG A 80 7.80 10.31 13.72
C ARG A 80 6.50 10.83 13.10
N GLU A 81 6.57 11.75 12.14
CA GLU A 81 5.37 12.27 11.48
C GLU A 81 4.66 11.17 10.69
N PHE A 82 5.38 10.33 9.95
CA PHE A 82 4.78 9.17 9.29
C PHE A 82 4.08 8.23 10.28
N ALA A 83 4.71 7.92 11.42
CA ALA A 83 4.11 7.06 12.43
C ALA A 83 2.81 7.66 12.99
N LYS A 84 2.79 8.97 13.27
CA LYS A 84 1.57 9.67 13.70
C LYS A 84 0.46 9.56 12.66
N THR A 85 0.78 9.77 11.38
CA THR A 85 -0.18 9.68 10.28
C THR A 85 -0.76 8.28 10.15
N VAL A 86 0.08 7.24 10.21
CA VAL A 86 -0.37 5.84 10.16
C VAL A 86 -1.35 5.54 11.29
N VAL A 87 -1.00 5.89 12.54
CA VAL A 87 -1.87 5.67 13.70
C VAL A 87 -3.20 6.41 13.56
N LYS A 88 -3.16 7.64 13.05
CA LYS A 88 -4.38 8.42 12.79
C LYS A 88 -5.30 7.70 11.80
N PHE A 89 -4.77 7.24 10.67
CA PHE A 89 -5.56 6.57 9.65
C PHE A 89 -6.12 5.22 10.11
N CYS A 90 -5.37 4.44 10.89
CA CYS A 90 -5.90 3.22 11.49
C CYS A 90 -7.12 3.53 12.36
N LYS A 91 -7.04 4.53 13.23
CA LYS A 91 -8.15 4.95 14.09
C LYS A 91 -9.38 5.43 13.30
N GLU A 92 -9.15 6.20 12.24
CA GLU A 92 -10.24 6.69 11.38
C GLU A 92 -10.94 5.53 10.66
N MET A 93 -10.18 4.55 10.19
CA MET A 93 -10.70 3.34 9.56
C MET A 93 -11.51 2.50 10.54
N ASP A 94 -10.97 2.23 11.73
CA ASP A 94 -11.64 1.46 12.77
C ASP A 94 -12.97 2.13 13.16
N PHE A 95 -12.94 3.45 13.36
CA PHE A 95 -14.14 4.23 13.63
C PHE A 95 -15.17 4.16 12.51
N ALA A 96 -14.74 4.21 11.24
CA ALA A 96 -15.65 4.11 10.10
C ALA A 96 -16.36 2.76 10.05
N VAL A 97 -15.63 1.66 10.30
CA VAL A 97 -16.20 0.31 10.34
C VAL A 97 -17.20 0.17 11.48
N GLU A 98 -16.84 0.60 12.69
CA GLU A 98 -17.72 0.55 13.86
C GLU A 98 -19.00 1.37 13.64
N ARG A 99 -18.85 2.59 13.10
CA ARG A 99 -19.98 3.47 12.79
C ARG A 99 -20.90 2.84 11.76
N HIS A 100 -20.37 2.23 10.71
CA HIS A 100 -21.17 1.59 9.66
C HIS A 100 -22.00 0.43 10.23
N ASN A 101 -21.35 -0.44 11.02
CA ASN A 101 -22.02 -1.56 11.68
C ASN A 101 -23.11 -1.08 12.64
N ARG A 102 -22.89 0.04 13.34
CA ARG A 102 -23.89 0.63 14.24
C ARG A 102 -25.11 1.14 13.48
N LEU A 103 -24.90 1.84 12.36
CA LEU A 103 -25.99 2.37 11.54
C LEU A 103 -26.83 1.25 10.92
N GLN A 104 -26.19 0.18 10.41
CA GLN A 104 -26.92 -0.98 9.88
C GLN A 104 -27.81 -1.63 10.95
N LYS A 105 -27.28 -1.84 12.16
CA LYS A 105 -28.07 -2.39 13.27
C LYS A 105 -29.22 -1.48 13.66
N GLU A 106 -29.03 -0.17 13.65
CA GLU A 106 -30.08 0.80 13.95
C GLU A 106 -31.18 0.79 12.88
N GLU A 107 -30.81 0.69 11.60
CA GLU A 107 -31.75 0.54 10.49
C GLU A 107 -32.56 -0.77 10.60
N GLU A 108 -31.90 -1.90 10.89
CA GLU A 108 -32.54 -3.19 11.11
C GLU A 108 -33.53 -3.15 12.28
N GLN A 109 -33.10 -2.59 13.43
CA GLN A 109 -33.96 -2.42 14.60
C GLN A 109 -35.14 -1.50 14.32
N ASN A 110 -34.93 -0.43 13.55
CA ASN A 110 -35.99 0.48 13.17
C ASN A 110 -37.02 -0.21 12.25
N CYS A 111 -36.54 -0.94 11.24
CA CYS A 111 -37.37 -1.76 10.37
C CYS A 111 -38.19 -2.77 11.19
N GLN A 112 -37.56 -3.49 12.11
CA GLN A 112 -38.23 -4.46 12.98
C GLN A 112 -39.29 -3.78 13.85
N ARG A 113 -38.96 -2.65 14.50
CA ARG A 113 -39.90 -1.87 15.31
C ARG A 113 -41.09 -1.39 14.50
N ILE A 114 -40.88 -0.95 13.25
CA ILE A 114 -41.96 -0.57 12.34
C ILE A 114 -42.84 -1.78 12.03
N LEU A 115 -42.24 -2.94 11.72
CA LEU A 115 -42.99 -4.18 11.47
C LEU A 115 -43.80 -4.62 12.70
N ASP A 116 -43.22 -4.59 13.89
CA ASP A 116 -43.88 -4.98 15.14
C ASP A 116 -45.02 -4.02 15.51
N SER A 117 -44.89 -2.74 15.14
CA SER A 117 -45.94 -1.73 15.33
C SER A 117 -47.12 -1.87 14.36
N LYS A 118 -46.99 -2.65 13.28
CA LYS A 118 -48.07 -2.81 12.29
C LYS A 118 -49.22 -3.60 12.90
N LEU A 119 -50.44 -3.12 12.64
CA LEU A 119 -51.66 -3.84 13.00
C LEU A 119 -51.72 -5.19 12.28
N LYS A 120 -52.43 -6.14 12.89
CA LYS A 120 -52.71 -7.45 12.27
C LYS A 120 -53.30 -7.25 10.87
N PRO A 121 -52.93 -8.09 9.89
CA PRO A 121 -53.52 -8.04 8.56
C PRO A 121 -55.05 -8.24 8.64
N LYS A 122 -55.82 -7.86 7.62
CA LYS A 122 -57.27 -8.07 7.54
C LYS A 122 -57.65 -8.81 6.25
N GLY A 123 -58.84 -9.42 6.21
CA GLY A 123 -59.41 -10.02 4.99
C GLY A 123 -58.88 -11.42 4.68
N LYS A 124 -58.59 -11.71 3.40
CA LYS A 124 -58.22 -13.06 2.90
C LYS A 124 -57.05 -13.71 3.65
N GLN A 125 -56.04 -12.93 4.05
CA GLN A 125 -54.87 -13.40 4.79
C GLN A 125 -55.22 -13.98 6.18
N TRP A 126 -56.32 -13.53 6.81
CA TRP A 126 -56.80 -14.08 8.08
C TRP A 126 -57.50 -15.43 7.88
N LEU A 127 -58.28 -15.56 6.80
CA LEU A 127 -59.05 -16.77 6.50
C LEU A 127 -58.16 -17.96 6.16
N GLU A 128 -57.04 -17.72 5.49
CA GLU A 128 -56.05 -18.76 5.14
C GLU A 128 -55.25 -19.24 6.36
N THR A 129 -54.98 -18.36 7.33
CA THR A 129 -54.19 -18.69 8.53
C THR A 129 -55.01 -19.42 9.61
N GLY A 130 -56.33 -19.15 9.68
CA GLY A 130 -57.25 -19.77 10.65
C GLY A 130 -57.96 -21.06 10.20
N SER A 131 -57.68 -21.56 8.98
CA SER A 131 -58.29 -22.78 8.43
C SER A 131 -57.49 -24.07 8.72
N LYS A 132 -56.58 -24.04 9.71
CA LYS A 132 -55.87 -25.22 10.23
C LYS A 132 -56.23 -25.51 11.68
#